data_AF-A0A1Z5TKP9-F1
#
_entry.id   AF-A0A1Z5TKP9-F1
#
_cell.length_a   1.000
_cell.length_b   1.000
_cell.length_c   1.000
_cell.angle_alpha   90.00
_cell.angle_beta   90.00
_cell.angle_gamma   90.00
#
_symmetry.space_group_name_H-M   'P 1'
#
loop_
_entity.id
_entity.type
_entity.pdbx_description
1 polymer ?
#
loop_
_entity_poly.entity_id
_entity_poly.type
_entity_poly.pdbx_seq_one_letter_code
_entity_poly.pdbx_strand_id
1 'polypeptide(L)'
;MVHVSFDSNLTGNRTSKNFFGRGNLNLIMTSPALDKHPYTLANLPYGVISTPSSPKPRCAVAIGNHAIDLAAYAKPGRFFDLESGHNFMLAQIFSEPALNSFAALPWPTRRAVRQQLQEELKAGKVPAECLVDLSEVKNHVPMKMGGFSDFYTSLEHCQNCSGEMTSAAIAKNWWYAPSVYNSRVSSVLPSPHDIPRPKNVYFSNGVDSEPTYGPTQKMDFELEMGYFVSKPVPFGEPMPIADAKEHIFGFVMLNDWSARDHQLFEMRPLGPFHSKGFGTSISNWVVPMEALEEFSCPPNTKQDPAPFPHLTWPGQGDGALDIKLRIRLNRNGQEKELGTSNLKYLYWTPYQQLTHHAASGCGMETGDLIGTGTISGSGRNEKGEKCELGCLYEGERTKTQVMPQSTGSKYQEGYIEDGDEIILEGWPSIQRDAELTVMNLARAQDAMNEFGAFFRAAHAYPLPSYPGHEKEMMLGMLMRKKLDPKTDDWVTQYSKSPETGDASKTNMDDLRDLWDYAGPAENGIVREMLENDAFGSLFTMAEQEDGIENVKTGLRRKLFEDDSDEDEDEDAEENGDEKMDEDRQPDKLAPPPEPGVDPSLPPMRLETVLRFITTGAMPPQR
;
A
#
# COMPACT_ATOMS: atom_id res chain seq x y z
N MET A 1 -28.29 20.34 20.25
CA MET A 1 -28.36 21.80 20.14
C MET A 1 -27.48 22.42 21.23
N VAL A 2 -26.20 22.66 20.93
CA VAL A 2 -25.30 23.67 21.53
C VAL A 2 -24.24 24.00 20.45
N HIS A 3 -24.08 25.30 20.19
CA HIS A 3 -23.17 25.93 19.23
C HIS A 3 -21.71 25.90 19.70
N VAL A 4 -20.74 25.84 18.77
CA VAL A 4 -19.42 26.46 18.95
C VAL A 4 -19.07 27.31 17.72
N SER A 5 -18.56 28.49 18.04
CA SER A 5 -18.34 29.69 17.23
C SER A 5 -17.07 29.62 16.38
N PHE A 6 -17.12 30.10 15.15
CA PHE A 6 -15.94 30.49 14.37
C PHE A 6 -15.67 31.97 14.59
N ASP A 7 -14.52 32.28 15.20
CA ASP A 7 -14.04 33.66 15.33
C ASP A 7 -13.39 34.08 14.01
N SER A 8 -14.14 34.86 13.24
CA SER A 8 -13.70 35.52 12.02
C SER A 8 -13.26 36.94 12.36
N ASN A 9 -11.96 37.20 12.45
CA ASN A 9 -11.41 38.54 12.33
C ASN A 9 -9.90 38.53 12.07
N LEU A 10 -9.51 38.77 10.82
CA LEU A 10 -8.44 39.70 10.46
C LEU A 10 -8.65 40.08 8.98
N THR A 11 -9.54 41.05 8.78
CA THR A 11 -9.76 41.72 7.49
C THR A 11 -8.68 42.78 7.29
N GLY A 12 -7.84 42.59 6.27
CA GLY A 12 -6.99 43.63 5.70
C GLY A 12 -7.58 44.09 4.36
N ASN A 13 -8.43 45.11 4.41
CA ASN A 13 -9.10 45.72 3.27
C ASN A 13 -8.09 46.35 2.28
N ARG A 14 -8.06 45.92 1.02
CA ARG A 14 -7.70 46.78 -0.12
C ARG A 14 -8.54 46.44 -1.36
N THR A 15 -9.21 47.47 -1.83
CA THR A 15 -10.06 47.59 -3.02
C THR A 15 -9.29 47.42 -4.34
N SER A 16 -9.83 46.62 -5.28
CA SER A 16 -9.77 46.84 -6.74
C SER A 16 -10.70 45.82 -7.44
N LYS A 17 -11.86 46.23 -7.95
CA LYS A 17 -12.14 46.60 -9.36
C LYS A 17 -11.60 45.61 -10.41
N ASN A 18 -12.55 44.93 -11.06
CA ASN A 18 -12.56 44.39 -12.43
C ASN A 18 -11.20 44.10 -13.08
N PHE A 19 -10.92 42.83 -13.36
CA PHE A 19 -10.38 42.41 -14.67
C PHE A 19 -10.67 40.91 -14.88
N PHE A 20 -11.58 40.59 -15.81
CA PHE A 20 -11.61 39.29 -16.46
C PHE A 20 -10.25 39.09 -17.12
N GLY A 21 -9.47 38.14 -16.61
CA GLY A 21 -8.17 37.77 -17.15
C GLY A 21 -8.08 36.25 -17.20
N ARG A 22 -7.88 35.72 -18.42
CA ARG A 22 -7.49 34.34 -18.69
C ARG A 22 -6.40 33.90 -17.70
N GLY A 23 -6.77 33.08 -16.73
CA GLY A 23 -5.85 32.46 -15.78
C GLY A 23 -5.86 30.96 -16.03
N ASN A 24 -4.74 30.43 -16.51
CA ASN A 24 -4.50 29.02 -16.78
C ASN A 24 -4.97 28.13 -15.62
N LEU A 25 -5.68 27.05 -15.94
CA LEU A 25 -5.67 25.82 -15.14
C LEU A 25 -4.20 25.36 -15.05
N ASN A 26 -3.47 25.85 -14.06
CA ASN A 26 -2.18 25.29 -13.68
C ASN A 26 -2.44 23.96 -12.95
N LEU A 27 -2.73 22.96 -13.76
CA LEU A 27 -2.79 21.55 -13.39
C LEU A 27 -1.36 20.97 -13.40
N ILE A 28 -0.41 21.61 -12.70
CA ILE A 28 0.94 21.09 -12.51
C ILE A 28 1.34 21.26 -11.06
N MET A 29 1.56 20.10 -10.45
CA MET A 29 2.01 19.85 -9.08
C MET A 29 3.35 20.54 -8.79
N THR A 30 3.41 21.34 -7.72
CA THR A 30 4.68 21.70 -7.04
C THR A 30 4.43 22.07 -5.57
N SER A 31 4.60 21.11 -4.67
CA SER A 31 5.12 21.23 -3.28
C SER A 31 5.03 19.84 -2.61
N PRO A 32 6.02 19.39 -1.81
CA PRO A 32 6.02 18.04 -1.23
C PRO A 32 5.11 18.00 -0.01
N ALA A 33 3.84 17.71 -0.25
CA ALA A 33 2.95 17.17 0.76
C ALA A 33 2.56 15.77 0.33
N LEU A 34 2.15 14.94 1.28
CA LEU A 34 1.55 13.62 1.06
C LEU A 34 0.15 13.74 0.39
N ASP A 35 0.01 14.67 -0.56
CA ASP A 35 -1.21 15.29 -1.09
C ASP A 35 -1.35 15.01 -2.60
N LYS A 36 -1.32 13.74 -3.02
CA LYS A 36 -2.02 13.38 -4.26
C LYS A 36 -3.42 12.93 -3.88
N HIS A 37 -4.40 13.74 -4.24
CA HIS A 37 -5.81 13.46 -4.05
C HIS A 37 -6.14 12.01 -4.45
N PRO A 38 -6.93 11.25 -3.65
CA PRO A 38 -7.28 9.85 -3.98
C PRO A 38 -7.96 9.71 -5.34
N TYR A 39 -8.55 10.79 -5.83
CA TYR A 39 -9.22 10.86 -7.13
C TYR A 39 -8.28 11.41 -8.19
N THR A 40 -7.41 10.53 -8.69
CA THR A 40 -6.49 10.84 -9.79
C THR A 40 -7.15 10.59 -11.14
N LEU A 41 -6.49 11.03 -12.21
CA LEU A 41 -6.87 10.71 -13.59
C LEU A 41 -6.86 9.20 -13.89
N ALA A 42 -6.05 8.42 -13.17
CA ALA A 42 -6.00 6.97 -13.29
C ALA A 42 -7.13 6.28 -12.50
N ASN A 43 -7.65 6.92 -11.45
CA ASN A 43 -8.75 6.37 -10.66
C ASN A 43 -10.11 6.61 -11.34
N LEU A 44 -10.58 7.86 -11.33
CA LEU A 44 -11.92 8.25 -11.79
C LEU A 44 -13.06 7.37 -11.23
N PRO A 45 -13.24 7.32 -9.89
CA PRO A 45 -14.27 6.49 -9.30
C PRO A 45 -15.66 7.11 -9.48
N TYR A 46 -16.68 6.26 -9.54
CA TYR A 46 -18.06 6.65 -9.80
C TYR A 46 -18.86 6.74 -8.51
N GLY A 47 -19.71 7.76 -8.38
CA GLY A 47 -20.56 7.96 -7.21
C GLY A 47 -21.90 8.57 -7.58
N VAL A 48 -22.76 8.74 -6.58
CA VAL A 48 -24.05 9.41 -6.71
C VAL A 48 -24.06 10.62 -5.78
N ILE A 49 -24.30 11.80 -6.36
CA ILE A 49 -24.23 13.08 -5.66
C ILE A 49 -25.52 13.87 -5.78
N SER A 50 -25.75 14.75 -4.82
CA SER A 50 -26.64 15.90 -4.93
C SER A 50 -25.96 17.12 -4.36
N THR A 51 -26.45 18.31 -4.70
CA THR A 51 -25.96 19.58 -4.15
C THR A 51 -27.13 20.40 -3.60
N PRO A 52 -26.88 21.42 -2.77
CA PRO A 52 -27.94 22.35 -2.34
C PRO A 52 -28.67 23.00 -3.53
N SER A 53 -27.95 23.31 -4.61
CA SER A 53 -28.49 23.90 -5.84
C SER A 53 -29.23 22.91 -6.75
N SER A 54 -28.88 21.62 -6.68
CA SER A 54 -29.49 20.55 -7.46
C SER A 54 -29.70 19.32 -6.57
N PRO A 55 -30.85 19.25 -5.86
CA PRO A 55 -31.09 18.28 -4.81
C PRO A 55 -31.41 16.87 -5.34
N LYS A 56 -31.61 16.71 -6.65
CA LYS A 56 -31.86 15.40 -7.25
C LYS A 56 -30.55 14.60 -7.32
N PRO A 57 -30.50 13.38 -6.75
CA PRO A 57 -29.34 12.51 -6.87
C PRO A 57 -29.06 12.15 -8.32
N ARG A 58 -27.78 12.12 -8.70
CA ARG A 58 -27.32 11.82 -10.06
C ARG A 58 -25.89 11.29 -10.06
N CYS A 59 -25.50 10.62 -11.13
CA CYS A 59 -24.19 10.00 -11.27
C CYS A 59 -23.09 11.04 -11.46
N ALA A 60 -21.93 10.79 -10.85
CA ALA A 60 -20.76 11.64 -10.96
C ALA A 60 -19.47 10.82 -10.97
N VAL A 61 -18.36 11.48 -11.35
CA VAL A 61 -17.00 10.95 -11.24
C VAL A 61 -16.16 11.90 -10.40
N ALA A 62 -15.42 11.38 -9.42
CA ALA A 62 -14.54 12.22 -8.62
C ALA A 62 -13.17 12.44 -9.30
N ILE A 63 -12.62 13.65 -9.20
CA ILE A 63 -11.32 14.06 -9.75
C ILE A 63 -10.76 15.25 -8.97
N GLY A 64 -9.61 15.07 -8.30
CA GLY A 64 -9.13 16.05 -7.34
C GLY A 64 -10.22 16.44 -6.35
N ASN A 65 -10.28 17.73 -5.99
CA ASN A 65 -11.31 18.28 -5.10
C ASN A 65 -12.70 18.45 -5.74
N HIS A 66 -12.94 17.88 -6.93
CA HIS A 66 -14.19 18.06 -7.66
C HIS A 66 -14.87 16.73 -7.98
N ALA A 67 -16.17 16.81 -8.23
CA ALA A 67 -16.95 15.81 -8.91
C ALA A 67 -17.40 16.35 -10.28
N ILE A 68 -17.23 15.55 -11.33
CA ILE A 68 -17.83 15.78 -12.64
C ILE A 68 -19.27 15.28 -12.59
N ASP A 69 -20.23 16.19 -12.74
CA ASP A 69 -21.65 15.88 -12.95
C ASP A 69 -21.83 15.22 -14.32
N LEU A 70 -21.96 13.89 -14.33
CA LEU A 70 -22.02 13.12 -15.58
C LEU A 70 -23.31 13.39 -16.36
N ALA A 71 -24.41 13.70 -15.67
CA ALA A 71 -25.66 14.06 -16.32
C ALA A 71 -25.53 15.39 -17.07
N ALA A 72 -24.95 16.41 -16.41
CA ALA A 72 -24.68 17.70 -17.04
C ALA A 72 -23.67 17.57 -18.20
N TYR A 73 -22.61 16.78 -18.00
CA TYR A 73 -21.57 16.54 -18.99
C TYR A 73 -22.10 15.81 -20.24
N ALA A 74 -22.97 14.81 -20.07
CA ALA A 74 -23.51 14.02 -21.18
C ALA A 74 -24.59 14.77 -21.99
N LYS A 75 -25.37 15.64 -21.34
CA LYS A 75 -26.51 16.37 -21.94
C LYS A 75 -26.25 17.06 -23.29
N PRO A 76 -25.11 17.74 -23.55
CA PRO A 76 -24.81 18.34 -24.84
C PRO A 76 -24.36 17.34 -25.93
N GLY A 77 -24.50 16.03 -25.73
CA GLY A 77 -24.09 15.01 -26.70
C GLY A 77 -22.60 14.74 -26.69
N ARG A 78 -21.90 14.97 -25.57
CA ARG A 78 -20.45 14.74 -25.49
C ARG A 78 -20.09 13.28 -25.68
N PHE A 79 -20.97 12.34 -25.33
CA PHE A 79 -20.76 10.91 -25.58
C PHE A 79 -21.38 10.40 -26.90
N PHE A 80 -21.77 11.28 -27.83
CA PHE A 80 -22.52 10.90 -29.04
C PHE A 80 -21.85 9.77 -29.85
N ASP A 81 -20.52 9.80 -30.00
CA ASP A 81 -19.80 8.75 -30.75
C ASP A 81 -19.89 7.37 -30.08
N LEU A 82 -20.08 7.34 -28.74
CA LEU A 82 -20.27 6.11 -27.95
C LEU A 82 -21.72 5.60 -27.98
N GLU A 83 -22.67 6.43 -28.38
CA GLU A 83 -24.09 6.07 -28.47
C GLU A 83 -24.42 5.29 -29.76
N SER A 84 -23.41 5.05 -30.62
CA SER A 84 -23.59 4.45 -31.95
C SER A 84 -23.80 2.92 -31.90
N GLY A 85 -24.99 2.48 -32.33
CA GLY A 85 -25.36 1.06 -32.58
C GLY A 85 -26.28 0.41 -31.53
N HIS A 86 -26.31 0.90 -30.30
CA HIS A 86 -27.07 0.30 -29.19
C HIS A 86 -28.01 1.26 -28.44
N ASN A 87 -28.05 2.54 -28.81
CA ASN A 87 -29.00 3.54 -28.29
C ASN A 87 -28.99 3.69 -26.74
N PHE A 88 -27.82 3.57 -26.11
CA PHE A 88 -27.67 3.86 -24.68
C PHE A 88 -27.74 5.38 -24.51
N MET A 89 -28.87 5.91 -24.06
CA MET A 89 -29.03 7.34 -23.79
C MET A 89 -28.23 7.71 -22.52
N LEU A 90 -26.91 7.92 -22.65
CA LEU A 90 -26.01 8.07 -21.50
C LEU A 90 -26.39 9.25 -20.60
N ALA A 91 -26.92 10.33 -21.20
CA ALA A 91 -27.46 11.46 -20.42
C ALA A 91 -28.64 11.05 -19.52
N GLN A 92 -29.48 10.11 -19.95
CA GLN A 92 -30.58 9.58 -19.13
C GLN A 92 -30.02 8.67 -18.04
N ILE A 93 -29.14 7.74 -18.40
CA ILE A 93 -28.49 6.81 -17.47
C ILE A 93 -27.81 7.59 -16.32
N PHE A 94 -27.00 8.61 -16.65
CA PHE A 94 -26.30 9.39 -15.62
C PHE A 94 -27.21 10.32 -14.81
N SER A 95 -28.43 10.57 -15.28
CA SER A 95 -29.45 11.31 -14.51
C SER A 95 -30.17 10.43 -13.48
N GLU A 96 -29.94 9.12 -13.48
CA GLU A 96 -30.53 8.20 -12.50
C GLU A 96 -29.95 8.40 -11.10
N PRO A 97 -30.73 8.11 -10.04
CA PRO A 97 -30.29 8.26 -8.66
C PRO A 97 -29.40 7.11 -8.17
N ALA A 98 -28.91 6.25 -9.07
CA ALA A 98 -28.05 5.11 -8.79
C ALA A 98 -27.24 4.74 -10.03
N LEU A 99 -26.08 4.11 -9.84
CA LEU A 99 -25.18 3.71 -10.93
C LEU A 99 -25.61 2.42 -11.64
N ASN A 100 -26.70 1.75 -11.23
CA ASN A 100 -27.09 0.43 -11.72
C ASN A 100 -27.15 0.34 -13.25
N SER A 101 -27.85 1.27 -13.92
CA SER A 101 -27.98 1.23 -15.38
C SER A 101 -26.65 1.44 -16.10
N PHE A 102 -25.74 2.23 -15.53
CA PHE A 102 -24.38 2.40 -16.07
C PHE A 102 -23.52 1.16 -15.82
N ALA A 103 -23.59 0.59 -14.61
CA ALA A 103 -22.85 -0.61 -14.23
C ALA A 103 -23.29 -1.84 -15.04
N ALA A 104 -24.55 -1.88 -15.51
CA ALA A 104 -25.06 -2.95 -16.38
C ALA A 104 -24.55 -2.85 -17.83
N LEU A 105 -23.95 -1.72 -18.23
CA LEU A 105 -23.42 -1.57 -19.58
C LEU A 105 -22.22 -2.52 -19.80
N PRO A 106 -22.04 -3.01 -21.05
CA PRO A 106 -20.88 -3.82 -21.39
C PRO A 106 -19.58 -3.14 -21.02
N TRP A 107 -18.61 -3.94 -20.59
CA TRP A 107 -17.27 -3.49 -20.21
C TRP A 107 -16.61 -2.55 -21.25
N PRO A 108 -16.66 -2.82 -22.58
CA PRO A 108 -16.11 -1.90 -23.58
C PRO A 108 -16.72 -0.50 -23.54
N THR A 109 -18.03 -0.39 -23.27
CA THR A 109 -18.74 0.89 -23.18
C THR A 109 -18.30 1.69 -21.95
N ARG A 110 -18.22 1.03 -20.79
CA ARG A 110 -17.76 1.67 -19.55
C ARG A 110 -16.30 2.12 -19.66
N ARG A 111 -15.43 1.30 -20.27
CA ARG A 111 -14.06 1.67 -20.63
C ARG A 111 -14.00 2.89 -21.54
N ALA A 112 -14.82 2.94 -22.58
CA ALA A 112 -14.83 4.05 -23.53
C ALA A 112 -15.27 5.38 -22.86
N VAL A 113 -16.29 5.34 -21.99
CA VAL A 113 -16.70 6.50 -21.18
C VAL A 113 -15.52 6.99 -20.33
N ARG A 114 -14.86 6.08 -19.60
CA ARG A 114 -13.70 6.43 -18.76
C ARG A 114 -12.56 7.02 -19.59
N GLN A 115 -12.22 6.41 -20.73
CA GLN A 115 -11.16 6.88 -21.61
C GLN A 115 -11.47 8.29 -22.14
N GLN A 116 -12.70 8.54 -22.59
CA GLN A 116 -13.10 9.85 -23.07
C GLN A 116 -13.01 10.92 -21.98
N LEU A 117 -13.45 10.62 -20.76
CA LEU A 117 -13.28 11.53 -19.62
C LEU A 117 -11.80 11.84 -19.35
N GLN A 118 -10.92 10.83 -19.44
CA GLN A 118 -9.49 11.04 -19.27
C GLN A 118 -8.90 11.95 -20.35
N GLU A 119 -9.26 11.75 -21.61
CA GLU A 119 -8.79 12.57 -22.73
C GLU A 119 -9.27 14.02 -22.62
N GLU A 120 -10.53 14.23 -22.26
CA GLU A 120 -11.12 15.55 -22.08
C GLU A 120 -10.56 16.29 -20.86
N LEU A 121 -10.27 15.58 -19.76
CA LEU A 121 -9.56 16.13 -18.60
C LEU A 121 -8.13 16.55 -18.95
N LYS A 122 -7.36 15.70 -19.65
CA LYS A 122 -6.00 16.03 -20.12
C LYS A 122 -6.00 17.25 -21.04
N ALA A 123 -7.01 17.37 -21.89
CA ALA A 123 -7.16 18.48 -22.82
C ALA A 123 -7.75 19.75 -22.17
N GLY A 124 -8.16 19.72 -20.90
CA GLY A 124 -8.81 20.84 -20.22
C GLY A 124 -10.17 21.24 -20.82
N LYS A 125 -10.88 20.27 -21.42
CA LYS A 125 -12.14 20.48 -22.16
C LYS A 125 -13.40 20.19 -21.37
N VAL A 126 -13.26 19.70 -20.13
CA VAL A 126 -14.39 19.53 -19.20
C VAL A 126 -14.92 20.92 -18.82
N PRO A 127 -16.20 21.24 -19.11
CA PRO A 127 -16.75 22.55 -18.79
C PRO A 127 -16.82 22.80 -17.28
N ALA A 128 -16.57 24.05 -16.87
CA ALA A 128 -16.58 24.44 -15.45
C ALA A 128 -17.95 24.21 -14.79
N GLU A 129 -19.04 24.37 -15.53
CA GLU A 129 -20.40 24.13 -15.07
C GLU A 129 -20.71 22.64 -14.77
N CYS A 130 -19.87 21.72 -15.24
CA CYS A 130 -19.97 20.30 -14.91
C CYS A 130 -19.15 19.93 -13.68
N LEU A 131 -18.29 20.83 -13.18
CA LEU A 131 -17.44 20.59 -12.01
C LEU A 131 -18.14 21.12 -10.76
N VAL A 132 -18.28 20.24 -9.77
CA VAL A 132 -18.85 20.55 -8.46
C VAL A 132 -17.76 20.34 -7.42
N ASP A 133 -17.53 21.30 -6.52
CA ASP A 133 -16.59 21.12 -5.41
C ASP A 133 -17.08 20.02 -4.47
N LEU A 134 -16.21 19.09 -4.07
CA LEU A 134 -16.58 17.97 -3.19
C LEU A 134 -17.09 18.45 -1.82
N SER A 135 -16.73 19.64 -1.37
CA SER A 135 -17.26 20.24 -0.13
C SER A 135 -18.75 20.62 -0.24
N GLU A 136 -19.28 20.79 -1.46
CA GLU A 136 -20.70 21.06 -1.71
C GLU A 136 -21.50 19.79 -2.01
N VAL A 137 -20.81 18.66 -2.16
CA VAL A 137 -21.42 17.37 -2.50
C VAL A 137 -22.03 16.73 -1.26
N LYS A 138 -23.31 16.39 -1.36
CA LYS A 138 -23.92 15.35 -0.52
C LYS A 138 -23.87 14.03 -1.27
N ASN A 139 -23.10 13.08 -0.73
CA ASN A 139 -23.01 11.72 -1.24
C ASN A 139 -24.25 10.89 -0.89
N HIS A 140 -24.58 9.94 -1.76
CA HIS A 140 -25.60 8.92 -1.54
C HIS A 140 -24.99 7.53 -1.71
N VAL A 141 -25.73 6.50 -1.31
CA VAL A 141 -25.36 5.11 -1.62
C VAL A 141 -25.26 4.96 -3.15
N PRO A 142 -24.14 4.44 -3.70
CA PRO A 142 -23.87 4.51 -5.14
C PRO A 142 -24.75 3.59 -5.99
N MET A 143 -25.26 2.50 -5.42
CA MET A 143 -26.06 1.49 -6.11
C MET A 143 -27.35 1.22 -5.35
N LYS A 144 -28.42 0.94 -6.08
CA LYS A 144 -29.59 0.26 -5.53
C LYS A 144 -29.26 -1.22 -5.41
N MET A 145 -29.20 -1.73 -4.18
CA MET A 145 -28.88 -3.14 -3.90
C MET A 145 -30.16 -3.98 -3.85
N GLY A 146 -30.17 -5.13 -4.54
CA GLY A 146 -31.20 -6.16 -4.37
C GLY A 146 -30.84 -7.12 -3.22
N GLY A 147 -29.56 -7.47 -3.12
CA GLY A 147 -28.97 -8.31 -2.10
C GLY A 147 -27.65 -7.75 -1.55
N PHE A 148 -27.30 -8.22 -0.36
CA PHE A 148 -25.98 -8.05 0.26
C PHE A 148 -25.57 -9.40 0.83
N SER A 149 -24.47 -9.94 0.37
CA SER A 149 -23.85 -11.16 0.93
C SER A 149 -22.47 -10.83 1.47
N ASP A 150 -22.13 -11.44 2.59
CA ASP A 150 -20.85 -11.22 3.24
C ASP A 150 -20.10 -12.53 3.41
N PHE A 151 -18.85 -12.52 2.98
CA PHE A 151 -17.99 -13.70 2.90
C PHE A 151 -17.12 -13.84 4.15
N TYR A 152 -16.46 -14.99 4.29
CA TYR A 152 -15.52 -15.25 5.37
C TYR A 152 -14.29 -15.95 4.79
N THR A 153 -13.35 -15.17 4.23
CA THR A 153 -12.36 -15.71 3.26
C THR A 153 -10.89 -15.37 3.53
N SER A 154 -10.60 -14.60 4.58
CA SER A 154 -9.23 -14.35 5.05
C SER A 154 -8.73 -15.51 5.92
N LEU A 155 -7.63 -16.16 5.52
CA LEU A 155 -7.06 -17.26 6.30
C LEU A 155 -6.58 -16.79 7.67
N GLU A 156 -5.88 -15.65 7.73
CA GLU A 156 -5.32 -15.12 8.98
C GLU A 156 -6.42 -14.73 9.94
N HIS A 157 -7.49 -14.09 9.44
CA HIS A 157 -8.67 -13.80 10.25
C HIS A 157 -9.30 -15.10 10.77
N CYS A 158 -9.45 -16.10 9.90
CA CYS A 158 -9.94 -17.41 10.31
C CYS A 158 -9.06 -18.04 11.38
N GLN A 159 -7.74 -17.97 11.28
CA GLN A 159 -6.82 -18.51 12.27
C GLN A 159 -6.91 -17.76 13.61
N ASN A 160 -6.95 -16.43 13.57
CA ASN A 160 -7.02 -15.57 14.76
C ASN A 160 -8.34 -15.74 15.52
N CYS A 161 -9.44 -15.93 14.78
CA CYS A 161 -10.78 -16.14 15.33
C CYS A 161 -11.05 -17.62 15.64
N SER A 162 -10.42 -18.55 14.91
CA SER A 162 -10.48 -19.99 15.19
C SER A 162 -9.81 -20.32 16.51
N GLY A 163 -10.22 -21.44 17.09
CA GLY A 163 -9.83 -21.80 18.44
C GLY A 163 -11.03 -21.95 19.32
N GLU A 164 -11.99 -21.00 19.40
CA GLU A 164 -13.10 -21.11 20.37
C GLU A 164 -14.29 -20.10 20.19
N MET A 165 -14.80 -19.90 18.97
CA MET A 165 -16.26 -20.06 18.86
C MET A 165 -16.65 -21.55 18.97
N THR A 166 -15.68 -22.47 18.79
CA THR A 166 -15.61 -23.89 19.21
C THR A 166 -14.14 -24.25 19.36
N SER A 167 -13.76 -25.15 20.29
CA SER A 167 -12.40 -25.70 20.58
C SER A 167 -11.69 -26.40 19.39
N ALA A 168 -12.07 -26.08 18.15
CA ALA A 168 -11.71 -26.77 16.93
C ALA A 168 -10.86 -25.88 16.03
N ALA A 169 -9.98 -26.55 15.27
CA ALA A 169 -9.32 -25.99 14.10
C ALA A 169 -10.35 -25.39 13.11
N ILE A 170 -9.86 -24.58 12.17
CA ILE A 170 -10.67 -24.09 11.04
C ILE A 170 -11.53 -25.22 10.48
N ALA A 171 -12.84 -24.97 10.39
CA ALA A 171 -13.80 -25.98 9.97
C ALA A 171 -13.44 -26.53 8.59
N LYS A 172 -13.54 -27.85 8.42
CA LYS A 172 -13.04 -28.53 7.21
C LYS A 172 -13.59 -27.92 5.93
N ASN A 173 -14.87 -27.56 5.89
CA ASN A 173 -15.54 -26.98 4.73
C ASN A 173 -14.92 -25.66 4.23
N TRP A 174 -14.36 -24.85 5.13
CA TRP A 174 -13.75 -23.56 4.77
C TRP A 174 -12.61 -23.69 3.75
N TRP A 175 -11.89 -24.81 3.80
CA TRP A 175 -10.80 -25.12 2.87
C TRP A 175 -11.27 -25.57 1.49
N TYR A 176 -12.55 -25.87 1.31
CA TYR A 176 -13.10 -26.41 0.04
C TYR A 176 -14.04 -25.43 -0.66
N ALA A 177 -14.60 -24.47 0.07
CA ALA A 177 -15.52 -23.48 -0.46
C ALA A 177 -15.47 -22.18 0.35
N PRO A 178 -15.60 -21.01 -0.30
CA PRO A 178 -15.71 -19.73 0.39
C PRO A 178 -17.04 -19.65 1.15
N SER A 179 -16.97 -19.66 2.48
CA SER A 179 -18.13 -19.49 3.36
C SER A 179 -18.75 -18.10 3.18
N VAL A 180 -20.09 -18.04 3.17
CA VAL A 180 -20.87 -16.82 2.95
C VAL A 180 -22.21 -16.88 3.69
N TYR A 181 -22.74 -15.71 4.06
CA TYR A 181 -24.10 -15.57 4.57
C TYR A 181 -24.79 -14.34 3.96
N ASN A 182 -26.12 -14.34 3.97
CA ASN A 182 -26.90 -13.18 3.56
C ASN A 182 -26.86 -12.12 4.67
N SER A 183 -26.45 -10.91 4.33
CA SER A 183 -26.43 -9.77 5.24
C SER A 183 -27.59 -8.82 4.94
N ARG A 184 -27.57 -7.62 5.51
CA ARG A 184 -28.73 -6.72 5.58
C ARG A 184 -28.57 -5.46 4.74
N VAL A 185 -29.21 -5.45 3.57
CA VAL A 185 -29.22 -4.30 2.65
C VAL A 185 -29.75 -3.02 3.31
N SER A 186 -30.80 -3.11 4.13
CA SER A 186 -31.47 -1.92 4.69
C SER A 186 -30.62 -1.11 5.67
N SER A 187 -29.52 -1.68 6.15
CA SER A 187 -28.58 -1.06 7.11
C SER A 187 -27.23 -0.72 6.49
N VAL A 188 -27.12 -0.77 5.15
CA VAL A 188 -25.95 -0.26 4.43
C VAL A 188 -26.03 1.26 4.32
N LEU A 189 -25.03 1.95 4.87
CA LEU A 189 -25.00 3.40 5.02
C LEU A 189 -23.80 4.02 4.28
N PRO A 190 -23.97 5.17 3.61
CA PRO A 190 -22.87 5.89 2.99
C PRO A 190 -22.00 6.57 4.07
N SER A 191 -20.72 6.77 3.80
CA SER A 191 -19.82 7.49 4.71
C SER A 191 -19.91 9.02 4.53
N PRO A 192 -19.83 9.84 5.60
CA PRO A 192 -19.90 9.46 7.00
C PRO A 192 -21.35 9.24 7.44
N HIS A 193 -21.55 8.30 8.38
CA HIS A 193 -22.80 8.12 9.10
C HIS A 193 -22.52 7.65 10.51
N ASP A 194 -23.20 8.24 11.50
CA ASP A 194 -23.07 7.81 12.89
C ASP A 194 -23.75 6.44 13.06
N ILE A 195 -23.08 5.54 13.78
CA ILE A 195 -23.60 4.21 14.06
C ILE A 195 -24.02 4.13 15.53
N PRO A 196 -25.33 4.10 15.83
CA PRO A 196 -25.79 3.96 17.20
C PRO A 196 -25.39 2.61 17.77
N ARG A 197 -24.83 2.60 18.99
CA ARG A 197 -24.50 1.35 19.70
C ARG A 197 -25.76 0.47 19.83
N PRO A 198 -25.77 -0.74 19.25
CA PRO A 198 -26.96 -1.59 19.25
C PRO A 198 -27.24 -2.15 20.64
N LYS A 199 -28.51 -2.51 20.87
CA LYS A 199 -28.95 -3.29 22.03
C LYS A 199 -29.48 -4.63 21.58
N ASN A 200 -29.13 -5.70 22.29
CA ASN A 200 -29.66 -7.03 22.04
C ASN A 200 -29.56 -7.89 23.31
N VAL A 201 -29.98 -9.15 23.20
CA VAL A 201 -29.72 -10.19 24.19
C VAL A 201 -28.29 -10.68 24.06
N TYR A 202 -27.59 -10.82 25.18
CA TYR A 202 -26.25 -11.40 25.27
C TYR A 202 -26.02 -12.10 26.60
N PHE A 203 -24.98 -12.94 26.65
CA PHE A 203 -24.57 -13.62 27.87
C PHE A 203 -23.74 -12.70 28.77
N SER A 204 -24.16 -12.52 30.02
CA SER A 204 -23.54 -11.58 30.95
C SER A 204 -22.13 -11.99 31.43
N ASN A 205 -21.85 -13.30 31.51
CA ASN A 205 -20.60 -13.89 31.98
C ASN A 205 -20.27 -15.22 31.26
N GLY A 206 -20.10 -15.19 29.94
CA GLY A 206 -19.75 -16.38 29.14
C GLY A 206 -20.97 -17.23 28.72
N VAL A 207 -20.76 -18.19 27.82
CA VAL A 207 -21.80 -18.85 27.00
C VAL A 207 -22.89 -19.61 27.80
N ASP A 208 -22.63 -19.92 29.07
CA ASP A 208 -23.58 -20.62 29.96
C ASP A 208 -24.19 -19.73 31.06
N SER A 209 -23.94 -18.42 31.02
CA SER A 209 -24.51 -17.48 31.99
C SER A 209 -25.95 -17.10 31.65
N GLU A 210 -26.67 -16.56 32.63
CA GLU A 210 -28.00 -16.01 32.39
C GLU A 210 -27.94 -14.87 31.36
N PRO A 211 -28.77 -14.93 30.29
CA PRO A 211 -28.81 -13.90 29.29
C PRO A 211 -29.42 -12.62 29.85
N THR A 212 -28.92 -11.49 29.36
CA THR A 212 -29.41 -10.16 29.70
C THR A 212 -29.68 -9.37 28.43
N TYR A 213 -30.46 -8.30 28.51
CA TYR A 213 -30.74 -7.38 27.41
C TYR A 213 -30.11 -6.02 27.69
N GLY A 214 -29.33 -5.51 26.74
CA GLY A 214 -28.66 -4.22 26.92
C GLY A 214 -27.79 -3.82 25.74
N PRO A 215 -27.08 -2.68 25.84
CA PRO A 215 -26.14 -2.25 24.81
C PRO A 215 -24.93 -3.19 24.75
N THR A 216 -24.38 -3.38 23.55
CA THR A 216 -23.16 -4.16 23.36
C THR A 216 -21.99 -3.58 24.14
N GLN A 217 -21.27 -4.44 24.84
CA GLN A 217 -20.02 -4.16 25.53
C GLN A 217 -18.80 -4.44 24.65
N LYS A 218 -19.00 -5.08 23.48
CA LYS A 218 -17.95 -5.50 22.55
C LYS A 218 -18.25 -5.04 21.13
N MET A 219 -18.38 -3.71 20.97
CA MET A 219 -18.55 -3.05 19.68
C MET A 219 -17.21 -3.05 18.93
N ASP A 220 -17.23 -3.50 17.69
CA ASP A 220 -16.05 -3.71 16.86
C ASP A 220 -16.32 -3.24 15.43
N PHE A 221 -15.24 -3.03 14.69
CA PHE A 221 -15.26 -2.83 13.25
C PHE A 221 -14.77 -4.10 12.54
N GLU A 222 -15.02 -4.19 11.25
CA GLU A 222 -14.38 -5.19 10.39
C GLU A 222 -13.82 -4.49 9.15
N LEU A 223 -12.50 -4.55 8.97
CA LEU A 223 -11.85 -4.05 7.77
C LEU A 223 -12.20 -4.96 6.60
N GLU A 224 -13.02 -4.46 5.68
CA GLU A 224 -13.40 -5.17 4.47
C GLU A 224 -13.28 -4.29 3.23
N MET A 225 -13.35 -4.95 2.08
CA MET A 225 -13.77 -4.30 0.85
C MET A 225 -15.11 -4.91 0.42
N GLY A 226 -15.97 -4.07 -0.13
CA GLY A 226 -17.16 -4.51 -0.83
C GLY A 226 -16.97 -4.36 -2.34
N TYR A 227 -17.65 -5.18 -3.12
CA TYR A 227 -17.75 -4.96 -4.56
C TYR A 227 -19.18 -5.12 -5.05
N PHE A 228 -19.49 -4.38 -6.12
CA PHE A 228 -20.82 -4.39 -6.72
C PHE A 228 -20.86 -5.27 -7.96
N VAL A 229 -21.92 -6.06 -8.10
CA VAL A 229 -22.19 -6.83 -9.31
C VAL A 229 -22.50 -5.89 -10.48
N SER A 230 -21.83 -6.11 -11.62
CA SER A 230 -22.03 -5.41 -12.90
C SER A 230 -22.99 -6.21 -13.79
N LYS A 231 -22.47 -7.18 -14.55
CA LYS A 231 -23.26 -8.10 -15.36
C LYS A 231 -24.06 -9.01 -14.43
N PRO A 232 -25.40 -9.04 -14.51
CA PRO A 232 -26.20 -9.90 -13.65
C PRO A 232 -25.96 -11.38 -13.98
N VAL A 233 -26.25 -12.25 -13.01
CA VAL A 233 -26.29 -13.71 -13.19
C VAL A 233 -27.76 -14.13 -13.13
N PRO A 234 -28.35 -14.66 -14.23
CA PRO A 234 -29.73 -15.11 -14.23
C PRO A 234 -29.96 -16.24 -13.22
N PHE A 235 -31.15 -16.26 -12.62
CA PHE A 235 -31.54 -17.36 -11.73
C PHE A 235 -31.46 -18.72 -12.44
N GLY A 236 -30.86 -19.69 -11.77
CA GLY A 236 -30.66 -21.04 -12.29
C GLY A 236 -29.42 -21.22 -13.16
N GLU A 237 -28.68 -20.15 -13.47
CA GLU A 237 -27.45 -20.22 -14.25
C GLU A 237 -26.20 -20.09 -13.36
N PRO A 238 -25.19 -20.96 -13.52
CA PRO A 238 -23.89 -20.74 -12.90
C PRO A 238 -23.11 -19.67 -13.67
N MET A 239 -22.08 -19.12 -13.03
CA MET A 239 -21.13 -18.20 -13.67
C MET A 239 -19.75 -18.88 -13.79
N PRO A 240 -19.17 -19.02 -14.99
CA PRO A 240 -17.81 -19.54 -15.15
C PRO A 240 -16.79 -18.59 -14.53
N ILE A 241 -15.85 -19.11 -13.73
CA ILE A 241 -14.86 -18.26 -13.03
C ILE A 241 -14.05 -17.33 -13.95
N ALA A 242 -13.81 -17.73 -15.20
CA ALA A 242 -13.13 -16.89 -16.19
C ALA A 242 -13.85 -15.56 -16.46
N ASP A 243 -15.17 -15.53 -16.29
CA ASP A 243 -16.02 -14.37 -16.55
C ASP A 243 -16.17 -13.48 -15.30
N ALA A 244 -15.72 -13.94 -14.13
CA ALA A 244 -15.97 -13.28 -12.84
C ALA A 244 -15.59 -11.80 -12.83
N LYS A 245 -14.49 -11.43 -13.53
CA LYS A 245 -14.04 -10.04 -13.66
C LYS A 245 -15.08 -9.15 -14.37
N GLU A 246 -15.76 -9.66 -15.41
CA GLU A 246 -16.80 -8.91 -16.12
C GLU A 246 -18.07 -8.71 -15.28
N HIS A 247 -18.30 -9.62 -14.32
CA HIS A 247 -19.42 -9.54 -13.39
C HIS A 247 -19.19 -8.57 -12.23
N ILE A 248 -17.99 -7.99 -12.08
CA ILE A 248 -17.68 -7.01 -11.04
C ILE A 248 -17.63 -5.60 -11.65
N PHE A 249 -18.43 -4.67 -11.11
CA PHE A 249 -18.40 -3.26 -11.51
C PHE A 249 -17.17 -2.55 -10.94
N GLY A 250 -16.98 -2.69 -9.63
CA GLY A 250 -15.91 -2.02 -8.91
C GLY A 250 -16.04 -2.22 -7.41
N PHE A 251 -15.07 -1.66 -6.69
CA PHE A 251 -14.88 -1.85 -5.27
C PHE A 251 -15.14 -0.59 -4.44
N VAL A 252 -15.50 -0.79 -3.18
CA VAL A 252 -15.63 0.21 -2.13
C VAL A 252 -14.94 -0.30 -0.85
N MET A 253 -14.53 0.60 0.02
CA MET A 253 -14.24 0.23 1.40
C MET A 253 -15.54 -0.18 2.09
N LEU A 254 -15.50 -1.20 2.93
CA LEU A 254 -16.65 -1.68 3.69
C LEU A 254 -16.24 -1.87 5.16
N ASN A 255 -17.08 -1.38 6.07
CA ASN A 255 -16.99 -1.66 7.50
C ASN A 255 -18.23 -2.42 7.94
N ASP A 256 -18.09 -3.70 8.26
CA ASP A 256 -19.18 -4.50 8.80
C ASP A 256 -19.20 -4.44 10.33
N TRP A 257 -19.87 -3.41 10.85
CA TRP A 257 -19.90 -3.13 12.28
C TRP A 257 -20.46 -4.33 13.05
N SER A 258 -19.78 -4.66 14.13
CA SER A 258 -19.99 -5.94 14.80
C SER A 258 -20.17 -5.78 16.30
N ALA A 259 -21.24 -6.35 16.84
CA ALA A 259 -21.45 -6.49 18.28
C ALA A 259 -21.09 -7.92 18.72
N ARG A 260 -19.84 -8.15 19.14
CA ARG A 260 -19.27 -9.50 19.32
C ARG A 260 -19.95 -10.33 20.41
N ASP A 261 -20.39 -9.67 21.48
CA ASP A 261 -21.14 -10.28 22.58
C ASP A 261 -22.56 -10.69 22.17
N HIS A 262 -23.24 -9.85 21.38
CA HIS A 262 -24.52 -10.20 20.76
C HIS A 262 -24.35 -11.34 19.76
N GLN A 263 -23.27 -11.31 18.96
CA GLN A 263 -22.95 -12.33 17.96
C GLN A 263 -22.78 -13.70 18.61
N LEU A 264 -22.01 -13.76 19.71
CA LEU A 264 -21.79 -14.99 20.46
C LEU A 264 -23.10 -15.62 20.95
N PHE A 265 -24.09 -14.81 21.32
CA PHE A 265 -25.40 -15.28 21.77
C PHE A 265 -26.25 -15.87 20.64
N GLU A 266 -26.30 -15.23 19.46
CA GLU A 266 -27.25 -15.59 18.39
C GLU A 266 -26.66 -16.47 17.27
N MET A 267 -25.32 -16.53 17.15
CA MET A 267 -24.67 -17.09 15.94
C MET A 267 -24.96 -18.57 15.70
N ARG A 268 -25.36 -19.34 16.71
CA ARG A 268 -25.73 -20.75 16.53
C ARG A 268 -27.24 -20.95 16.56
N PRO A 269 -27.81 -21.75 15.64
CA PRO A 269 -27.15 -22.43 14.51
C PRO A 269 -27.18 -21.62 13.20
N LEU A 270 -27.79 -20.43 13.18
CA LEU A 270 -28.23 -19.77 11.95
C LEU A 270 -27.24 -18.74 11.39
N GLY A 271 -26.16 -18.44 12.11
CA GLY A 271 -25.21 -17.39 11.74
C GLY A 271 -25.52 -16.04 12.38
N PRO A 272 -24.68 -15.02 12.11
CA PRO A 272 -24.87 -13.67 12.64
C PRO A 272 -26.15 -13.03 12.09
N PHE A 273 -26.82 -12.21 12.90
CA PHE A 273 -28.05 -11.53 12.51
C PHE A 273 -28.12 -10.11 13.08
N HIS A 274 -28.66 -9.88 14.28
CA HIS A 274 -28.74 -8.53 14.88
C HIS A 274 -27.37 -7.94 15.21
N SER A 275 -26.38 -8.79 15.46
CA SER A 275 -25.00 -8.42 15.73
C SER A 275 -24.25 -7.80 14.54
N LYS A 276 -24.85 -7.83 13.35
CA LYS A 276 -24.34 -7.22 12.11
C LYS A 276 -25.39 -6.31 11.45
N GLY A 277 -26.65 -6.73 11.46
CA GLY A 277 -27.77 -6.04 10.81
C GLY A 277 -28.16 -4.68 11.38
N PHE A 278 -27.42 -4.15 12.37
CA PHE A 278 -27.61 -2.80 12.89
C PHE A 278 -26.90 -1.73 12.05
N GLY A 279 -25.86 -2.09 11.29
CA GLY A 279 -25.14 -1.11 10.47
C GLY A 279 -23.95 -1.70 9.72
N THR A 280 -23.86 -1.36 8.44
CA THR A 280 -22.67 -1.59 7.60
C THR A 280 -22.35 -0.27 6.91
N SER A 281 -21.12 0.22 6.95
CA SER A 281 -20.73 1.46 6.27
C SER A 281 -19.96 1.15 4.99
N ILE A 282 -20.19 1.91 3.92
CA ILE A 282 -19.41 1.82 2.68
C ILE A 282 -18.85 3.18 2.25
N SER A 283 -17.71 3.19 1.56
CA SER A 283 -17.23 4.39 0.87
C SER A 283 -18.15 4.76 -0.30
N ASN A 284 -18.28 6.06 -0.57
CA ASN A 284 -19.29 6.58 -1.53
C ASN A 284 -18.92 6.45 -3.01
N TRP A 285 -17.62 6.31 -3.29
CA TRP A 285 -17.07 6.31 -4.63
C TRP A 285 -16.59 4.91 -4.99
N VAL A 286 -17.24 4.30 -5.98
CA VAL A 286 -16.92 2.97 -6.49
C VAL A 286 -15.72 3.08 -7.43
N VAL A 287 -14.60 2.46 -7.05
CA VAL A 287 -13.42 2.38 -7.90
C VAL A 287 -13.68 1.29 -8.95
N PRO A 288 -13.80 1.64 -10.24
CA PRO A 288 -14.21 0.69 -11.28
C PRO A 288 -13.12 -0.36 -11.52
N MET A 289 -13.52 -1.57 -11.90
CA MET A 289 -12.60 -2.64 -12.25
C MET A 289 -11.65 -2.27 -13.40
N GLU A 290 -12.07 -1.37 -14.29
CA GLU A 290 -11.26 -0.79 -15.35
C GLU A 290 -10.06 0.01 -14.83
N ALA A 291 -10.18 0.63 -13.66
CA ALA A 291 -9.08 1.31 -12.99
C ALA A 291 -8.22 0.33 -12.17
N LEU A 292 -8.81 -0.78 -11.72
CA LEU A 292 -8.13 -1.76 -10.88
C LEU A 292 -7.36 -2.84 -11.65
N GLU A 293 -7.58 -2.95 -12.96
CA GLU A 293 -6.90 -3.93 -13.82
C GLU A 293 -5.37 -3.85 -13.72
N GLU A 294 -4.80 -2.65 -13.55
CA GLU A 294 -3.35 -2.43 -13.40
C GLU A 294 -2.79 -2.97 -12.07
N PHE A 295 -3.64 -3.33 -11.10
CA PHE A 295 -3.25 -3.89 -9.80
C PHE A 295 -3.53 -5.39 -9.70
N SER A 296 -3.84 -6.04 -10.82
CA SER A 296 -3.98 -7.49 -10.88
C SER A 296 -2.66 -8.15 -10.50
N CYS A 297 -2.73 -9.18 -9.65
CA CYS A 297 -1.56 -9.89 -9.16
C CYS A 297 -1.87 -11.37 -8.90
N PRO A 298 -0.84 -12.23 -8.71
CA PRO A 298 -1.06 -13.60 -8.31
C PRO A 298 -1.70 -13.65 -6.91
N PRO A 299 -2.58 -14.63 -6.63
CA PRO A 299 -3.03 -14.88 -5.27
C PRO A 299 -1.86 -15.03 -4.30
N ASN A 300 -1.92 -14.37 -3.13
CA ASN A 300 -0.82 -14.35 -2.17
C ASN A 300 -0.58 -15.71 -1.52
N THR A 301 -1.64 -16.52 -1.39
CA THR A 301 -1.60 -17.79 -0.66
C THR A 301 -1.88 -18.94 -1.62
N LYS A 302 -1.01 -19.95 -1.61
CA LYS A 302 -1.26 -21.21 -2.31
C LYS A 302 -2.41 -21.94 -1.61
N GLN A 303 -3.45 -22.27 -2.37
CA GLN A 303 -4.57 -23.07 -1.85
C GLN A 303 -4.18 -24.54 -1.77
N ASP A 304 -4.33 -25.12 -0.58
CA ASP A 304 -4.11 -26.52 -0.25
C ASP A 304 -5.22 -26.98 0.73
N PRO A 305 -6.11 -27.91 0.32
CA PRO A 305 -6.14 -28.61 -0.96
C PRO A 305 -6.40 -27.67 -2.16
N ALA A 306 -6.02 -28.13 -3.35
CA ALA A 306 -6.34 -27.40 -4.58
C ALA A 306 -7.86 -27.20 -4.71
N PRO A 307 -8.32 -26.02 -5.17
CA PRO A 307 -9.74 -25.74 -5.32
C PRO A 307 -10.38 -26.68 -6.35
N PHE A 308 -11.70 -26.86 -6.26
CA PHE A 308 -12.45 -27.58 -7.28
C PHE A 308 -12.33 -26.89 -8.66
N PRO A 309 -12.54 -27.62 -9.78
CA PRO A 309 -12.39 -27.05 -11.12
C PRO A 309 -13.15 -25.74 -11.37
N HIS A 310 -14.38 -25.61 -10.86
CA HIS A 310 -15.18 -24.39 -11.02
C HIS A 310 -14.64 -23.17 -10.25
N LEU A 311 -13.76 -23.38 -9.26
CA LEU A 311 -13.09 -22.32 -8.49
C LEU A 311 -11.61 -22.17 -8.86
N THR A 312 -11.13 -22.94 -9.83
CA THR A 312 -9.74 -22.86 -10.29
C THR A 312 -9.60 -21.70 -11.26
N TRP A 313 -8.88 -20.66 -10.86
CA TRP A 313 -8.60 -19.51 -11.73
C TRP A 313 -7.79 -19.95 -12.95
N PRO A 314 -8.24 -19.65 -14.19
CA PRO A 314 -7.56 -20.09 -15.40
C PRO A 314 -6.38 -19.20 -15.82
N GLY A 315 -6.33 -17.95 -15.33
CA GLY A 315 -5.30 -16.98 -15.69
C GLY A 315 -3.96 -17.22 -14.96
N GLN A 316 -2.90 -16.61 -15.48
CA GLN A 316 -1.55 -16.71 -14.91
C GLN A 316 -1.19 -15.39 -14.23
N GLY A 317 -1.24 -15.38 -12.89
CA GLY A 317 -0.71 -14.27 -12.09
C GLY A 317 -1.61 -13.03 -12.00
N ASP A 318 -2.90 -13.16 -12.30
CA ASP A 318 -3.89 -12.07 -12.27
C ASP A 318 -5.16 -12.46 -11.48
N GLY A 319 -5.07 -13.48 -10.62
CA GLY A 319 -6.22 -14.02 -9.87
C GLY A 319 -6.62 -13.21 -8.62
N ALA A 320 -5.87 -12.16 -8.27
CA ALA A 320 -6.10 -11.30 -7.10
C ALA A 320 -5.78 -9.83 -7.42
N LEU A 321 -6.03 -8.92 -6.46
CA LEU A 321 -5.81 -7.49 -6.58
C LEU A 321 -4.93 -6.97 -5.44
N ASP A 322 -3.85 -6.25 -5.75
CA ASP A 322 -2.96 -5.62 -4.76
C ASP A 322 -3.48 -4.24 -4.36
N ILE A 323 -4.28 -4.22 -3.29
CA ILE A 323 -4.87 -3.00 -2.74
C ILE A 323 -4.48 -2.93 -1.27
N LYS A 324 -3.60 -1.99 -0.93
CA LYS A 324 -3.16 -1.75 0.45
C LYS A 324 -4.29 -1.09 1.23
N LEU A 325 -4.46 -1.52 2.46
CA LEU A 325 -5.54 -1.09 3.35
C LEU A 325 -4.95 -0.53 4.65
N ARG A 326 -5.64 0.43 5.25
CA ARG A 326 -5.26 1.04 6.53
C ARG A 326 -6.48 1.28 7.40
N ILE A 327 -6.27 1.15 8.70
CA ILE A 327 -7.27 1.41 9.73
C ILE A 327 -6.74 2.49 10.67
N ARG A 328 -7.55 3.53 10.89
CA ARG A 328 -7.30 4.56 11.90
C ARG A 328 -8.49 4.65 12.86
N LEU A 329 -8.17 4.97 14.11
CA LEU A 329 -9.13 5.32 15.16
C LEU A 329 -8.89 6.78 15.52
N ASN A 330 -9.93 7.59 15.49
CA ASN A 330 -9.96 8.92 16.06
C ASN A 330 -10.78 8.89 17.35
N ARG A 331 -10.13 9.16 18.48
CA ARG A 331 -10.76 9.24 19.80
C ARG A 331 -10.52 10.62 20.38
N ASN A 332 -11.59 11.40 20.54
CA ASN A 332 -11.53 12.77 21.08
C ASN A 332 -10.53 13.68 20.33
N GLY A 333 -10.45 13.54 19.00
CA GLY A 333 -9.54 14.32 18.16
C GLY A 333 -8.10 13.81 18.12
N GLN A 334 -7.80 12.69 18.80
CA GLN A 334 -6.50 12.03 18.70
C GLN A 334 -6.59 10.85 17.75
N GLU A 335 -5.91 10.97 16.61
CA GLU A 335 -5.81 9.89 15.64
C GLU A 335 -4.70 8.91 15.99
N LYS A 336 -5.00 7.62 15.88
CA LYS A 336 -4.07 6.51 16.04
C LYS A 336 -4.27 5.50 14.91
N GLU A 337 -3.18 5.08 14.28
CA GLU A 337 -3.20 3.95 13.35
C GLU A 337 -3.37 2.64 14.14
N LEU A 338 -4.35 1.84 13.78
CA LEU A 338 -4.61 0.53 14.40
C LEU A 338 -3.89 -0.60 13.67
N GLY A 339 -3.69 -0.47 12.35
CA GLY A 339 -3.01 -1.46 11.53
C GLY A 339 -3.16 -1.21 10.03
N THR A 340 -2.53 -2.09 9.26
CA THR A 340 -2.59 -2.11 7.79
C THR A 340 -2.90 -3.51 7.29
N SER A 341 -3.43 -3.67 6.08
CA SER A 341 -3.69 -4.98 5.48
C SER A 341 -3.62 -4.88 3.95
N ASN A 342 -4.02 -5.92 3.24
CA ASN A 342 -4.09 -5.91 1.79
C ASN A 342 -5.17 -6.87 1.26
N LEU A 343 -5.93 -6.45 0.25
CA LEU A 343 -6.95 -7.30 -0.38
C LEU A 343 -6.37 -8.61 -0.93
N LYS A 344 -5.12 -8.61 -1.41
CA LYS A 344 -4.47 -9.82 -1.94
C LYS A 344 -4.25 -10.92 -0.90
N TYR A 345 -4.39 -10.62 0.38
CA TYR A 345 -4.24 -11.60 1.47
C TYR A 345 -5.43 -12.56 1.61
N LEU A 346 -6.56 -12.26 0.97
CA LEU A 346 -7.71 -13.18 0.94
C LEU A 346 -7.29 -14.55 0.39
N TYR A 347 -7.69 -15.61 1.09
CA TYR A 347 -7.43 -17.00 0.66
C TYR A 347 -8.36 -17.40 -0.48
N TRP A 348 -9.63 -16.99 -0.39
CA TRP A 348 -10.58 -17.08 -1.50
C TRP A 348 -10.77 -15.71 -2.12
N THR A 349 -10.39 -15.58 -3.39
CA THR A 349 -10.38 -14.28 -4.07
C THR A 349 -11.80 -13.80 -4.40
N PRO A 350 -12.02 -12.49 -4.65
CA PRO A 350 -13.33 -11.98 -5.09
C PRO A 350 -13.90 -12.72 -6.32
N TYR A 351 -13.03 -13.21 -7.22
CA TYR A 351 -13.44 -13.99 -8.38
C TYR A 351 -14.02 -15.35 -7.98
N GLN A 352 -13.38 -16.03 -7.02
CA GLN A 352 -13.87 -17.30 -6.47
C GLN A 352 -15.13 -17.12 -5.64
N GLN A 353 -15.21 -16.06 -4.83
CA GLN A 353 -16.39 -15.70 -4.04
C GLN A 353 -17.64 -15.58 -4.93
N LEU A 354 -17.58 -14.72 -5.95
CA LEU A 354 -18.70 -14.49 -6.84
C LEU A 354 -19.09 -15.74 -7.65
N THR A 355 -18.08 -16.50 -8.10
CA THR A 355 -18.31 -17.77 -8.81
C THR A 355 -19.02 -18.80 -7.92
N HIS A 356 -18.57 -18.94 -6.67
CA HIS A 356 -19.17 -19.88 -5.74
C HIS A 356 -20.61 -19.49 -5.37
N HIS A 357 -20.86 -18.18 -5.22
CA HIS A 357 -22.19 -17.65 -4.96
C HIS A 357 -23.19 -18.08 -6.05
N ALA A 358 -22.80 -17.91 -7.31
CA ALA A 358 -23.59 -18.34 -8.48
C ALA A 358 -23.68 -19.86 -8.65
N ALA A 359 -22.78 -20.67 -8.06
CA ALA A 359 -22.60 -22.07 -8.42
C ALA A 359 -23.84 -22.96 -8.20
N SER A 360 -24.73 -22.58 -7.28
CA SER A 360 -26.00 -23.28 -7.02
C SER A 360 -27.17 -22.80 -7.88
N GLY A 361 -26.94 -21.86 -8.81
CA GLY A 361 -27.96 -21.17 -9.58
C GLY A 361 -28.58 -19.97 -8.84
N CYS A 362 -27.89 -19.42 -7.83
CA CYS A 362 -28.31 -18.18 -7.19
C CYS A 362 -28.21 -17.04 -8.19
N GLY A 363 -29.35 -16.37 -8.46
CA GLY A 363 -29.36 -15.19 -9.31
C GLY A 363 -28.78 -13.98 -8.57
N MET A 364 -28.06 -13.14 -9.29
CA MET A 364 -27.49 -11.88 -8.76
C MET A 364 -27.81 -10.75 -9.72
N GLU A 365 -28.25 -9.62 -9.18
CA GLU A 365 -28.66 -8.46 -9.95
C GLU A 365 -27.55 -7.41 -9.99
N THR A 366 -27.55 -6.57 -11.02
CA THR A 366 -26.65 -5.41 -11.07
C THR A 366 -26.86 -4.54 -9.85
N GLY A 367 -25.79 -4.30 -9.08
CA GLY A 367 -25.80 -3.52 -7.86
C GLY A 367 -25.95 -4.30 -6.56
N ASP A 368 -26.05 -5.62 -6.62
CA ASP A 368 -25.86 -6.44 -5.42
C ASP A 368 -24.46 -6.21 -4.85
N LEU A 369 -24.39 -6.08 -3.53
CA LEU A 369 -23.16 -5.85 -2.78
C LEU A 369 -22.62 -7.18 -2.27
N ILE A 370 -21.32 -7.40 -2.46
CA ILE A 370 -20.62 -8.56 -1.92
C ILE A 370 -19.48 -8.07 -1.02
N GLY A 371 -19.56 -8.37 0.27
CA GLY A 371 -18.50 -8.15 1.25
C GLY A 371 -17.46 -9.27 1.18
N THR A 372 -16.18 -8.93 1.36
CA THR A 372 -15.10 -9.91 1.29
C THR A 372 -14.99 -10.78 2.53
N GLY A 373 -15.59 -10.36 3.65
CA GLY A 373 -15.17 -10.75 4.98
C GLY A 373 -13.94 -9.96 5.44
N THR A 374 -13.76 -9.92 6.76
CA THR A 374 -12.64 -9.24 7.42
C THR A 374 -11.29 -9.62 6.81
N ILE A 375 -10.49 -8.62 6.43
CA ILE A 375 -9.21 -8.79 5.74
C ILE A 375 -8.05 -8.63 6.73
N SER A 376 -7.37 -9.74 7.03
CA SER A 376 -6.21 -9.79 7.93
C SER A 376 -5.01 -10.40 7.20
N GLY A 377 -3.81 -9.99 7.61
CA GLY A 377 -2.53 -10.47 7.11
C GLY A 377 -1.67 -11.10 8.19
N SER A 378 -0.56 -11.70 7.77
CA SER A 378 0.37 -12.42 8.65
C SER A 378 1.48 -11.51 9.23
N GLY A 379 1.51 -10.23 8.84
CA GLY A 379 2.55 -9.28 9.18
C GLY A 379 2.73 -9.07 10.67
N ARG A 380 4.00 -8.88 11.08
CA ARG A 380 4.41 -8.63 12.46
C ARG A 380 5.30 -7.40 12.56
N ASN A 381 5.21 -6.70 13.69
CA ASN A 381 6.07 -5.56 14.00
C ASN A 381 7.45 -6.03 14.53
N GLU A 382 8.34 -5.07 14.82
CA GLU A 382 9.70 -5.34 15.35
C GLU A 382 9.72 -6.13 16.66
N LYS A 383 8.62 -6.09 17.43
CA LYS A 383 8.45 -6.85 18.69
C LYS A 383 7.89 -8.26 18.44
N GLY A 384 7.62 -8.63 17.19
CA GLY A 384 7.01 -9.89 16.81
C GLY A 384 5.49 -9.93 17.03
N GLU A 385 4.82 -8.83 17.36
CA GLU A 385 3.37 -8.77 17.55
C GLU A 385 2.66 -8.65 16.19
N LYS A 386 1.48 -9.27 16.03
CA LYS A 386 0.71 -9.13 14.79
C LYS A 386 0.28 -7.67 14.58
N CYS A 387 0.48 -7.14 13.38
CA CYS A 387 0.15 -5.75 13.02
C CYS A 387 -0.83 -5.62 11.84
N GLU A 388 -1.17 -6.73 11.17
CA GLU A 388 -2.12 -6.75 10.05
C GLU A 388 -3.46 -7.38 10.46
N LEU A 389 -4.08 -6.84 11.51
CA LEU A 389 -5.34 -7.37 12.06
C LEU A 389 -6.53 -6.57 11.53
N GLY A 390 -7.57 -7.27 11.07
CA GLY A 390 -8.75 -6.67 10.45
C GLY A 390 -9.83 -6.22 11.43
N CYS A 391 -9.74 -6.57 12.71
CA CYS A 391 -10.67 -6.11 13.75
C CYS A 391 -10.04 -6.08 15.16
N LEU A 392 -10.72 -5.42 16.11
CA LEU A 392 -10.25 -5.35 17.50
C LEU A 392 -10.33 -6.69 18.22
N TYR A 393 -11.31 -7.53 17.85
CA TYR A 393 -11.42 -8.89 18.38
C TYR A 393 -10.13 -9.71 18.15
N GLU A 394 -9.54 -9.63 16.95
CA GLU A 394 -8.25 -10.28 16.67
C GLU A 394 -7.12 -9.67 17.49
N GLY A 395 -7.11 -8.34 17.66
CA GLY A 395 -6.13 -7.62 18.47
C GLY A 395 -6.14 -8.04 19.94
N GLU A 396 -7.32 -8.20 20.52
CA GLU A 396 -7.49 -8.71 21.87
C GLU A 396 -7.03 -10.18 21.97
N ARG A 397 -7.47 -11.03 21.04
CA ARG A 397 -7.16 -12.46 21.01
C ARG A 397 -5.67 -12.75 20.92
N THR A 398 -4.99 -12.09 19.99
CA THR A 398 -3.56 -12.31 19.72
C THR A 398 -2.68 -11.89 20.90
N LYS A 399 -3.09 -10.86 21.66
CA LYS A 399 -2.37 -10.39 22.86
C LYS A 399 -2.65 -11.24 24.09
N THR A 400 -3.93 -11.49 24.38
CA THR A 400 -4.31 -12.11 25.65
C THR A 400 -4.17 -13.63 25.60
N GLN A 401 -4.32 -14.25 24.41
CA GLN A 401 -4.57 -15.69 24.27
C GLN A 401 -5.78 -16.17 25.10
N VAL A 402 -6.55 -15.24 25.65
CA VAL A 402 -7.71 -15.49 26.50
C VAL A 402 -8.93 -15.64 25.61
N MET A 403 -9.84 -16.46 26.10
CA MET A 403 -11.08 -16.77 25.46
C MET A 403 -12.16 -15.78 25.90
N PRO A 404 -12.97 -15.19 25.00
CA PRO A 404 -14.13 -14.38 25.39
C PRO A 404 -15.07 -15.03 26.41
N GLN A 405 -15.00 -16.36 26.56
CA GLN A 405 -15.82 -17.16 27.48
C GLN A 405 -15.21 -17.30 28.89
N SER A 406 -13.98 -16.86 29.15
CA SER A 406 -13.37 -17.01 30.47
C SER A 406 -13.95 -15.99 31.46
N THR A 407 -14.61 -16.49 32.50
CA THR A 407 -15.13 -15.69 33.60
C THR A 407 -14.01 -14.97 34.36
N GLY A 408 -14.20 -13.67 34.67
CA GLY A 408 -13.51 -13.02 35.79
C GLY A 408 -12.36 -12.04 35.48
N SER A 409 -11.94 -11.86 34.22
CA SER A 409 -10.98 -10.80 33.89
C SER A 409 -11.72 -9.49 33.56
N LYS A 410 -11.55 -8.47 34.41
CA LYS A 410 -11.89 -7.09 34.06
C LYS A 410 -10.95 -6.66 32.94
N TYR A 411 -11.49 -6.61 31.72
CA TYR A 411 -10.80 -6.21 30.50
C TYR A 411 -10.28 -4.78 30.64
N GLN A 412 -9.01 -4.56 30.31
CA GLN A 412 -8.38 -3.25 30.29
C GLN A 412 -7.86 -3.02 28.86
N GLU A 413 -8.53 -2.11 28.15
CA GLU A 413 -8.34 -1.71 26.73
C GLU A 413 -9.01 -2.63 25.68
N GLY A 414 -9.80 -2.06 24.74
CA GLY A 414 -9.72 -2.57 23.37
C GLY A 414 -10.94 -2.54 22.44
N TYR A 415 -12.17 -2.28 22.88
CA TYR A 415 -13.33 -2.15 21.96
C TYR A 415 -13.74 -0.70 21.73
N ILE A 416 -14.59 -0.48 20.73
CA ILE A 416 -15.06 0.84 20.33
C ILE A 416 -15.92 1.44 21.44
N GLU A 417 -15.58 2.66 21.84
CA GLU A 417 -16.29 3.48 22.83
C GLU A 417 -17.22 4.48 22.14
N ASP A 418 -18.19 5.01 22.88
CA ASP A 418 -19.10 6.02 22.34
C ASP A 418 -18.33 7.31 22.02
N GLY A 419 -18.45 7.79 20.79
CA GLY A 419 -17.72 8.97 20.28
C GLY A 419 -16.44 8.64 19.52
N ASP A 420 -16.03 7.37 19.44
CA ASP A 420 -14.96 6.94 18.56
C ASP A 420 -15.36 7.01 17.07
N GLU A 421 -14.40 7.38 16.23
CA GLU A 421 -14.52 7.34 14.78
C GLU A 421 -13.51 6.33 14.20
N ILE A 422 -14.01 5.36 13.45
CA ILE A 422 -13.18 4.41 12.69
C ILE A 422 -13.09 4.86 11.24
N ILE A 423 -11.86 4.97 10.74
CA ILE A 423 -11.56 5.39 9.38
C ILE A 423 -10.85 4.25 8.67
N LEU A 424 -11.49 3.71 7.63
CA LEU A 424 -10.93 2.70 6.76
C LEU A 424 -10.52 3.33 5.44
N GLU A 425 -9.30 3.06 5.01
CA GLU A 425 -8.73 3.62 3.79
C GLU A 425 -8.13 2.51 2.94
N GLY A 426 -8.26 2.65 1.63
CA GLY A 426 -7.63 1.78 0.65
C GLY A 426 -6.95 2.60 -0.43
N TRP A 427 -5.77 2.19 -0.87
CA TRP A 427 -5.12 2.75 -2.03
C TRP A 427 -4.33 1.68 -2.79
N PRO A 428 -4.20 1.82 -4.12
CA PRO A 428 -3.37 0.91 -4.89
C PRO A 428 -1.88 1.05 -4.55
N SER A 429 -1.16 -0.06 -4.48
CA SER A 429 0.23 -0.14 -4.01
C SER A 429 1.20 0.80 -4.75
N ILE A 430 1.04 0.93 -6.07
CA ILE A 430 1.88 1.75 -6.96
C ILE A 430 1.79 3.23 -6.61
N GLN A 431 0.65 3.73 -6.13
CA GLN A 431 0.51 5.14 -5.79
C GLN A 431 1.43 5.52 -4.62
N ARG A 432 1.51 4.65 -3.60
CA ARG A 432 2.47 4.81 -2.49
C ARG A 432 3.91 4.58 -2.94
N ASP A 433 4.19 3.61 -3.80
CA ASP A 433 5.57 3.32 -4.20
C ASP A 433 6.13 4.42 -5.14
N ALA A 434 5.26 5.00 -5.99
CA ALA A 434 5.56 6.19 -6.75
C ALA A 434 5.72 7.42 -5.85
N GLU A 435 4.90 7.58 -4.81
CA GLU A 435 5.04 8.64 -3.80
C GLU A 435 6.35 8.52 -3.02
N LEU A 436 6.71 7.32 -2.56
CA LEU A 436 7.99 7.04 -1.90
C LEU A 436 9.16 7.34 -2.82
N THR A 437 9.07 6.94 -4.10
CA THR A 437 10.11 7.24 -5.10
C THR A 437 10.24 8.74 -5.33
N VAL A 438 9.12 9.46 -5.46
CA VAL A 438 9.11 10.93 -5.61
C VAL A 438 9.65 11.63 -4.36
N MET A 439 9.28 11.19 -3.16
CA MET A 439 9.81 11.73 -1.90
C MET A 439 11.32 11.47 -1.77
N ASN A 440 11.80 10.29 -2.13
CA ASN A 440 13.22 9.97 -2.11
C ASN A 440 14.01 10.81 -3.13
N LEU A 441 13.45 11.02 -4.33
CA LEU A 441 14.03 11.91 -5.34
C LEU A 441 14.07 13.37 -4.86
N ALA A 442 13.00 13.86 -4.23
CA ALA A 442 12.94 15.20 -3.66
C ALA A 442 13.97 15.39 -2.53
N ARG A 443 14.08 14.42 -1.61
CA ARG A 443 15.11 14.43 -0.56
C ARG A 443 16.54 14.40 -1.12
N ALA A 444 16.77 13.61 -2.17
CA ALA A 444 18.07 13.58 -2.84
C ALA A 444 18.37 14.93 -3.49
N GLN A 445 17.38 15.57 -4.12
CA GLN A 445 17.51 16.91 -4.69
C GLN A 445 17.77 17.98 -3.62
N ASP A 446 17.06 17.95 -2.50
CA ASP A 446 17.26 18.89 -1.39
C ASP A 446 18.66 18.74 -0.79
N ALA A 447 19.11 17.51 -0.54
CA ALA A 447 20.48 17.24 -0.09
C ALA A 447 21.53 17.70 -1.12
N MET A 448 21.34 17.44 -2.41
CA MET A 448 22.25 17.91 -3.46
C MET A 448 22.31 19.44 -3.55
N ASN A 449 21.21 20.14 -3.26
CA ASN A 449 21.17 21.60 -3.24
C ASN A 449 21.81 22.17 -1.98
N GLU A 450 21.49 21.61 -0.81
CA GLU A 450 22.05 21.99 0.50
C GLU A 450 23.58 21.85 0.50
N PHE A 451 24.07 20.69 0.05
CA PHE A 451 25.51 20.44 -0.09
C PHE A 451 26.07 20.90 -1.44
N GLY A 452 25.29 21.62 -2.26
CA GLY A 452 25.70 22.01 -3.61
C GLY A 452 26.95 22.90 -3.64
N ALA A 453 27.15 23.75 -2.63
CA ALA A 453 28.39 24.52 -2.48
C ALA A 453 29.58 23.62 -2.11
N PHE A 454 29.38 22.63 -1.24
CA PHE A 454 30.38 21.63 -0.91
C PHE A 454 30.73 20.78 -2.15
N PHE A 455 29.76 20.27 -2.90
CA PHE A 455 30.02 19.50 -4.13
C PHE A 455 30.70 20.32 -5.23
N ARG A 456 30.40 21.63 -5.33
CA ARG A 456 31.09 22.54 -6.27
C ARG A 456 32.51 22.92 -5.81
N ALA A 457 32.71 23.06 -4.49
CA ALA A 457 34.01 23.35 -3.89
C ALA A 457 34.89 22.11 -3.72
N ALA A 458 34.28 20.92 -3.68
CA ALA A 458 34.93 19.63 -3.71
C ALA A 458 35.47 19.36 -5.11
N HIS A 459 36.50 20.11 -5.49
CA HIS A 459 37.45 19.61 -6.45
C HIS A 459 38.26 18.53 -5.76
N ALA A 460 38.21 17.31 -6.29
CA ALA A 460 39.22 16.31 -6.00
C ALA A 460 40.55 16.87 -6.51
N TYR A 461 41.28 17.60 -5.66
CA TYR A 461 42.67 17.93 -5.88
C TYR A 461 43.47 16.70 -5.46
N PRO A 462 44.01 15.89 -6.39
CA PRO A 462 45.11 15.03 -6.02
C PRO A 462 46.28 15.96 -5.66
N LEU A 463 46.56 16.11 -4.37
CA LEU A 463 47.82 16.70 -3.96
C LEU A 463 48.94 15.79 -4.48
N PRO A 464 50.08 16.32 -4.96
CA PRO A 464 51.17 15.50 -5.47
C PRO A 464 51.65 14.42 -4.47
N SER A 465 51.44 14.67 -3.18
CA SER A 465 51.82 13.81 -2.07
C SER A 465 50.69 12.98 -1.47
N TYR A 466 49.43 13.13 -1.91
CA TYR A 466 48.37 12.27 -1.39
C TYR A 466 47.20 12.03 -2.38
N PRO A 467 46.89 10.77 -2.73
CA PRO A 467 47.62 9.54 -2.42
C PRO A 467 48.19 8.93 -3.70
N GLY A 468 49.41 9.33 -4.05
CA GLY A 468 50.19 8.65 -5.10
C GLY A 468 50.66 7.25 -4.66
N HIS A 469 50.88 7.03 -3.36
CA HIS A 469 51.46 5.77 -2.85
C HIS A 469 50.62 5.08 -1.75
N GLU A 470 50.00 5.82 -0.81
CA GLU A 470 49.28 5.17 0.30
C GLU A 470 47.86 4.67 -0.03
N LYS A 471 47.22 5.23 -1.06
CA LYS A 471 45.85 4.87 -1.49
C LYS A 471 45.69 4.83 -3.01
N GLU A 472 46.77 4.49 -3.71
CA GLU A 472 46.80 4.32 -5.17
C GLU A 472 45.70 3.34 -5.63
N MET A 473 45.49 2.28 -4.83
CA MET A 473 44.42 1.29 -4.97
C MET A 473 43.02 1.90 -5.10
N MET A 474 42.68 2.83 -4.21
CA MET A 474 41.35 3.43 -4.11
C MET A 474 41.14 4.48 -5.21
N LEU A 475 42.19 5.23 -5.54
CA LEU A 475 42.19 6.19 -6.65
C LEU A 475 42.06 5.46 -8.00
N GLY A 476 42.74 4.32 -8.17
CA GLY A 476 42.65 3.47 -9.35
C GLY A 476 41.24 2.91 -9.58
N MET A 477 40.53 2.50 -8.51
CA MET A 477 39.14 2.06 -8.60
C MET A 477 38.18 3.22 -8.97
N LEU A 478 38.37 4.40 -8.39
CA LEU A 478 37.50 5.56 -8.64
C LEU A 478 37.69 6.18 -10.03
N MET A 479 38.89 6.05 -10.61
CA MET A 479 39.23 6.61 -11.92
C MET A 479 39.10 5.59 -13.07
N ARG A 480 38.74 4.33 -12.77
CA ARG A 480 38.55 3.27 -13.78
C ARG A 480 37.31 3.59 -14.63
N LYS A 481 37.48 3.58 -15.95
CA LYS A 481 36.38 3.78 -16.93
C LYS A 481 35.63 2.49 -17.30
N LYS A 482 36.09 1.35 -16.78
CA LYS A 482 35.48 0.02 -16.98
C LYS A 482 34.95 -0.48 -15.64
N LEU A 483 34.00 -1.41 -15.70
CA LEU A 483 33.40 -2.05 -14.54
C LEU A 483 34.47 -2.75 -13.67
N ASP A 484 34.08 -3.09 -12.45
CA ASP A 484 34.95 -3.77 -11.49
C ASP A 484 35.62 -5.00 -12.13
N PRO A 485 36.93 -5.21 -11.96
CA PRO A 485 37.69 -6.30 -12.60
C PRO A 485 37.08 -7.68 -12.35
N LYS A 486 36.43 -7.91 -11.20
CA LYS A 486 35.74 -9.18 -10.89
C LYS A 486 34.51 -9.39 -11.77
N THR A 487 33.83 -8.30 -12.13
CA THR A 487 32.66 -8.32 -13.02
C THR A 487 33.09 -8.58 -14.47
N ASP A 488 34.18 -7.95 -14.92
CA ASP A 488 34.73 -8.18 -16.27
C ASP A 488 35.30 -9.60 -16.43
N ASP A 489 35.95 -10.15 -15.40
CA ASP A 489 36.40 -11.55 -15.40
C ASP A 489 35.25 -12.54 -15.44
N TRP A 490 34.19 -12.30 -14.66
CA TRP A 490 32.96 -13.09 -14.74
C TRP A 490 32.33 -13.02 -16.13
N VAL A 491 32.18 -11.82 -16.68
CA VAL A 491 31.62 -11.64 -18.04
C VAL A 491 32.50 -12.33 -19.09
N THR A 492 33.82 -12.33 -18.93
CA THR A 492 34.76 -12.96 -19.89
C THR A 492 34.81 -14.49 -19.74
N GLN A 493 34.77 -15.00 -18.51
CA GLN A 493 34.79 -16.44 -18.22
C GLN A 493 33.49 -17.11 -18.69
N TYR A 494 32.33 -16.47 -18.46
CA TYR A 494 31.04 -17.01 -18.88
C TYR A 494 30.68 -16.70 -20.34
N SER A 495 31.31 -15.71 -21.00
CA SER A 495 31.17 -15.49 -22.45
C SER A 495 32.04 -16.44 -23.30
N LYS A 496 33.00 -17.15 -22.68
CA LYS A 496 33.83 -18.17 -23.35
C LYS A 496 33.32 -19.61 -23.17
N SER A 497 32.18 -19.81 -22.49
CA SER A 497 31.52 -21.13 -22.45
C SER A 497 31.15 -21.56 -23.87
N PRO A 498 31.31 -22.85 -24.25
CA PRO A 498 31.10 -23.28 -25.63
C PRO A 498 29.64 -23.00 -26.04
N GLU A 499 29.46 -22.30 -27.16
CA GLU A 499 28.22 -22.31 -27.91
C GLU A 499 27.90 -23.75 -28.32
N THR A 500 27.21 -24.49 -27.46
CA THR A 500 26.57 -25.76 -27.82
C THR A 500 25.24 -25.87 -27.10
N GLY A 501 24.17 -25.47 -27.79
CA GLY A 501 22.80 -25.75 -27.38
C GLY A 501 21.81 -24.80 -28.02
N ASP A 502 21.18 -25.26 -29.10
CA ASP A 502 20.02 -24.63 -29.74
C ASP A 502 18.99 -24.20 -28.67
N ALA A 503 18.76 -22.90 -28.52
CA ALA A 503 17.84 -22.31 -27.53
C ALA A 503 16.37 -22.52 -27.92
N SER A 504 16.04 -23.71 -28.42
CA SER A 504 14.68 -24.13 -28.71
C SER A 504 14.40 -25.47 -28.02
N LYS A 505 13.76 -25.37 -26.85
CA LYS A 505 13.24 -26.44 -25.95
C LYS A 505 14.19 -26.91 -24.85
N THR A 506 14.27 -26.15 -23.77
CA THR A 506 14.62 -26.66 -22.43
C THR A 506 13.33 -26.91 -21.64
N ASN A 507 13.16 -28.11 -21.08
CA ASN A 507 11.97 -28.44 -20.29
C ASN A 507 12.21 -28.14 -18.80
N MET A 508 11.14 -28.14 -17.99
CA MET A 508 11.21 -27.78 -16.56
C MET A 508 12.07 -28.72 -15.70
N ASP A 509 12.23 -29.98 -16.10
CA ASP A 509 13.09 -30.94 -15.42
C ASP A 509 14.58 -30.66 -15.74
N ASP A 510 14.91 -30.24 -16.96
CA ASP A 510 16.27 -29.82 -17.32
C ASP A 510 16.72 -28.56 -16.55
N LEU A 511 15.78 -27.64 -16.31
CA LEU A 511 16.01 -26.43 -15.48
C LEU A 511 16.17 -26.77 -13.99
N ARG A 512 15.49 -27.82 -13.53
CA ARG A 512 15.57 -28.29 -12.14
C ARG A 512 16.90 -28.99 -11.87
N ASP A 513 17.32 -29.86 -12.79
CA ASP A 513 18.62 -30.52 -12.73
C ASP A 513 19.77 -29.51 -12.82
N LEU A 514 19.63 -28.44 -13.61
CA LEU A 514 20.59 -27.34 -13.65
C LEU A 514 20.66 -26.59 -12.32
N TRP A 515 19.52 -26.33 -11.68
CA TRP A 515 19.45 -25.62 -10.40
C TRP A 515 19.99 -26.46 -9.24
N ASP A 516 19.70 -27.76 -9.25
CA ASP A 516 20.19 -28.73 -8.25
C ASP A 516 21.69 -29.00 -8.42
N TYR A 517 22.25 -28.86 -9.63
CA TYR A 517 23.69 -28.90 -9.88
C TYR A 517 24.40 -27.59 -9.50
N ALA A 518 23.80 -26.43 -9.79
CA ALA A 518 24.42 -25.12 -9.61
C ALA A 518 24.71 -24.79 -8.13
N GLY A 519 23.78 -25.10 -7.21
CA GLY A 519 23.93 -24.77 -5.79
C GLY A 519 25.12 -25.45 -5.10
N PRO A 520 25.35 -26.77 -5.28
CA PRO A 520 26.53 -27.45 -4.75
C PRO A 520 27.85 -27.04 -5.42
N ALA A 521 27.83 -26.77 -6.73
CA ALA A 521 29.01 -26.31 -7.46
C ALA A 521 29.45 -24.89 -7.01
N GLU A 522 28.48 -23.99 -6.82
CA GLU A 522 28.71 -22.63 -6.32
C GLU A 522 29.31 -22.66 -4.90
N ASN A 523 28.80 -23.50 -4.02
CA ASN A 523 29.34 -23.66 -2.67
C ASN A 523 30.76 -24.27 -2.64
N GLY A 524 31.10 -25.14 -3.59
CA GLY A 524 32.46 -25.68 -3.73
C GLY A 524 33.47 -24.60 -4.14
N ILE A 525 33.09 -23.77 -5.11
CA ILE A 525 33.92 -22.69 -5.64
C ILE A 525 34.10 -21.56 -4.61
N VAL A 526 33.02 -21.19 -3.91
CA VAL A 526 33.07 -20.18 -2.82
C VAL A 526 33.99 -20.63 -1.69
N ARG A 527 34.05 -21.94 -1.40
CA ARG A 527 34.91 -22.49 -0.36
C ARG A 527 36.39 -22.48 -0.77
N GLU A 528 36.70 -22.82 -2.01
CA GLU A 528 38.05 -22.74 -2.57
C GLU A 528 38.53 -21.28 -2.70
N MET A 529 37.63 -20.34 -2.96
CA MET A 529 37.90 -18.90 -2.99
C MET A 529 38.16 -18.29 -1.61
N LEU A 530 37.47 -18.78 -0.57
CA LEU A 530 37.72 -18.38 0.82
C LEU A 530 39.04 -18.95 1.36
N GLU A 531 39.43 -20.14 0.91
CA GLU A 531 40.69 -20.79 1.33
C GLU A 531 41.94 -20.20 0.63
N ASN A 532 41.81 -19.63 -0.58
CA ASN A 532 42.92 -19.06 -1.37
C ASN A 532 43.04 -17.52 -1.32
N ASP A 533 42.34 -16.85 -0.40
CA ASP A 533 42.35 -15.38 -0.21
C ASP A 533 42.07 -14.58 -1.51
N ALA A 534 41.20 -15.11 -2.37
CA ALA A 534 40.89 -14.56 -3.70
C ALA A 534 40.19 -13.18 -3.67
N PHE A 535 39.87 -12.66 -2.49
CA PHE A 535 39.19 -11.37 -2.33
C PHE A 535 40.14 -10.17 -2.26
N GLY A 536 41.46 -10.39 -2.15
CA GLY A 536 42.46 -9.34 -1.99
C GLY A 536 43.08 -8.74 -3.26
N SER A 537 42.90 -9.33 -4.46
CA SER A 537 43.63 -8.88 -5.67
C SER A 537 42.95 -7.74 -6.44
N LEU A 538 43.77 -6.83 -6.97
CA LEU A 538 43.37 -5.60 -7.68
C LEU A 538 43.30 -5.71 -9.21
N PHE A 539 43.90 -6.77 -9.75
CA PHE A 539 44.08 -6.97 -11.18
C PHE A 539 43.32 -8.21 -11.62
N THR A 540 42.73 -8.18 -12.81
CA THR A 540 42.06 -9.37 -13.37
C THR A 540 43.04 -10.51 -13.57
N MET A 541 42.55 -11.75 -13.64
CA MET A 541 43.44 -12.89 -13.91
C MET A 541 44.21 -12.73 -15.21
N ALA A 542 43.57 -12.21 -16.27
CA ALA A 542 44.22 -11.93 -17.54
C ALA A 542 45.27 -10.81 -17.46
N GLU A 543 45.02 -9.76 -16.65
CA GLU A 543 46.00 -8.68 -16.42
C GLU A 543 47.21 -9.18 -15.61
N GLN A 544 47.01 -10.15 -14.71
CA GLN A 544 48.10 -10.81 -13.97
C GLN A 544 48.93 -11.73 -14.89
N GLU A 545 48.28 -12.49 -15.76
CA GLU A 545 48.94 -13.37 -16.72
C GLU A 545 49.72 -12.61 -17.82
N ASP A 546 49.23 -11.43 -18.24
CA ASP A 546 49.87 -10.59 -19.26
C ASP A 546 50.95 -9.63 -18.67
N GLY A 547 51.20 -9.74 -17.36
CA GLY A 547 52.11 -8.89 -16.60
C GLY A 547 51.46 -7.58 -16.17
N ILE A 548 51.33 -7.38 -14.85
CA ILE A 548 50.67 -6.21 -14.24
C ILE A 548 51.32 -4.90 -14.70
N GLU A 549 52.63 -4.90 -14.98
CA GLU A 549 53.36 -3.74 -15.51
C GLU A 549 52.88 -3.25 -16.90
N ASN A 550 52.14 -4.07 -17.64
CA ASN A 550 51.62 -3.74 -18.97
C ASN A 550 50.22 -3.09 -18.92
N VAL A 551 49.60 -3.06 -17.74
CA VAL A 551 48.27 -2.47 -17.53
C VAL A 551 48.35 -0.96 -17.67
N LYS A 552 47.77 -0.42 -18.76
CA LYS A 552 47.69 1.03 -18.99
C LYS A 552 46.68 1.67 -18.04
N THR A 553 47.16 2.12 -16.88
CA THR A 553 46.39 2.87 -15.86
C THR A 553 46.04 4.31 -16.29
N GLY A 554 46.57 4.79 -17.42
CA GLY A 554 46.25 6.11 -17.98
C GLY A 554 47.06 7.27 -17.42
N LEU A 555 47.94 7.05 -16.44
CA LEU A 555 48.89 8.04 -15.93
C LEU A 555 50.22 7.95 -16.69
N ARG A 556 50.64 9.05 -17.34
CA ARG A 556 51.95 9.13 -18.02
C ARG A 556 52.91 10.03 -17.24
N ARG A 557 53.79 9.45 -16.41
CA ARG A 557 55.21 9.82 -16.30
C ARG A 557 56.00 8.83 -15.43
N LYS A 558 57.21 8.52 -15.89
CA LYS A 558 58.21 7.64 -15.23
C LYS A 558 58.84 8.35 -14.03
N LEU A 559 58.88 7.69 -12.87
CA LEU A 559 59.80 8.00 -11.77
C LEU A 559 60.19 6.69 -11.06
N PHE A 560 61.27 6.07 -11.52
CA PHE A 560 62.20 5.34 -10.66
C PHE A 560 63.60 5.61 -11.21
N GLU A 561 64.48 6.11 -10.35
CA GLU A 561 65.89 5.73 -10.35
C GLU A 561 66.19 5.18 -8.95
N ASP A 562 66.94 4.09 -8.94
CA ASP A 562 67.44 3.34 -7.80
C ASP A 562 68.22 4.25 -6.83
N ASP A 563 68.18 3.94 -5.54
CA ASP A 563 69.41 3.76 -4.77
C ASP A 563 69.12 3.06 -3.43
N SER A 564 70.17 2.41 -2.98
CA SER A 564 70.23 1.31 -2.04
C SER A 564 70.37 1.73 -0.57
N ASP A 565 70.27 0.71 0.28
CA ASP A 565 70.96 0.52 1.56
C ASP A 565 70.34 1.03 2.87
N GLU A 566 70.36 0.07 3.82
CA GLU A 566 70.50 0.19 5.28
C GLU A 566 69.33 0.84 6.06
N ASP A 567 68.95 0.46 7.28
CA ASP A 567 69.07 -0.67 8.23
C ASP A 567 68.63 -0.05 9.58
N GLU A 568 68.11 -0.86 10.52
CA GLU A 568 68.02 -0.59 11.98
C GLU A 568 67.10 0.56 12.47
N ASP A 569 66.47 0.56 13.65
CA ASP A 569 66.03 -0.43 14.64
C ASP A 569 65.20 0.34 15.70
N GLU A 570 64.42 -0.41 16.49
CA GLU A 570 64.07 -0.18 17.92
C GLU A 570 63.15 0.98 18.38
N ASP A 571 61.94 0.56 18.78
CA ASP A 571 61.40 0.47 20.16
C ASP A 571 61.02 1.67 21.07
N ALA A 572 59.92 1.38 21.79
CA ALA A 572 59.48 1.79 23.14
C ALA A 572 58.94 3.22 23.33
N GLU A 573 57.62 3.40 23.53
CA GLU A 573 56.83 3.20 24.77
C GLU A 573 56.97 4.30 25.84
N GLU A 574 55.81 4.85 26.24
CA GLU A 574 55.30 5.07 27.61
C GLU A 574 54.61 6.42 27.87
N ASN A 575 53.28 6.30 28.05
CA ASN A 575 52.49 6.57 29.27
C ASN A 575 52.58 7.89 30.07
N GLY A 576 51.38 8.29 30.53
CA GLY A 576 51.12 9.05 31.77
C GLY A 576 50.20 10.25 31.57
N ASP A 577 48.88 10.16 31.80
CA ASP A 577 48.16 10.36 33.09
C ASP A 577 48.25 11.84 33.58
N GLU A 578 47.23 12.55 34.09
CA GLU A 578 45.94 12.23 34.70
C GLU A 578 45.12 13.54 34.90
N LYS A 579 43.77 13.45 34.86
CA LYS A 579 42.68 14.05 35.71
C LYS A 579 42.94 15.34 36.55
N MET A 580 42.01 16.28 36.83
CA MET A 580 40.60 16.25 37.34
C MET A 580 40.19 17.74 37.59
N ASP A 581 39.04 18.30 37.17
CA ASP A 581 37.68 18.36 37.79
C ASP A 581 37.26 19.75 38.36
N GLU A 582 35.93 19.96 38.39
CA GLU A 582 35.06 20.85 39.21
C GLU A 582 34.49 22.22 38.72
N ASP A 583 33.18 22.19 38.45
CA ASP A 583 32.04 23.04 38.93
C ASP A 583 31.86 24.55 38.60
N ARG A 584 30.78 24.87 37.85
CA ARG A 584 29.62 25.75 38.26
C ARG A 584 28.67 26.13 37.10
N GLN A 585 27.36 26.04 37.33
CA GLN A 585 26.23 26.65 36.57
C GLN A 585 25.61 27.81 37.40
N PRO A 586 24.60 28.58 36.93
CA PRO A 586 24.32 29.18 35.61
C PRO A 586 23.93 30.69 35.70
N ASP A 587 23.94 31.45 34.59
CA ASP A 587 23.10 32.66 34.46
C ASP A 587 22.73 32.96 32.98
N LYS A 588 21.65 33.72 32.80
CA LYS A 588 20.67 33.70 31.69
C LYS A 588 21.10 34.16 30.28
N LEU A 589 20.76 33.29 29.31
CA LEU A 589 20.18 33.46 27.95
C LEU A 589 20.82 34.38 26.88
N ALA A 590 21.41 33.74 25.87
CA ALA A 590 21.69 34.26 24.53
C ALA A 590 20.92 33.42 23.47
N PRO A 591 20.55 33.98 22.30
CA PRO A 591 19.90 33.23 21.20
C PRO A 591 20.78 32.06 20.73
N PRO A 592 20.21 30.99 20.13
CA PRO A 592 21.04 29.92 19.59
C PRO A 592 21.99 30.50 18.54
N PRO A 593 23.30 30.21 18.62
CA PRO A 593 24.26 30.63 17.62
C PRO A 593 23.94 29.95 16.28
N GLU A 594 24.30 30.58 15.17
CA GLU A 594 24.48 29.89 13.89
C GLU A 594 25.28 28.59 14.13
N PRO A 595 25.00 27.47 13.43
CA PRO A 595 25.71 26.22 13.65
C PRO A 595 27.20 26.43 13.41
N GLY A 596 27.91 26.69 14.51
CA GLY A 596 29.31 27.03 14.53
C GLY A 596 30.10 25.78 14.29
N VAL A 597 30.66 25.66 13.09
CA VAL A 597 31.77 24.75 12.87
C VAL A 597 32.94 25.31 13.66
N ASP A 598 33.36 24.64 14.73
CA ASP A 598 34.60 24.97 15.44
C ASP A 598 35.79 24.62 14.53
N PRO A 599 36.47 25.62 13.94
CA PRO A 599 37.57 25.36 13.01
C PRO A 599 38.86 24.99 13.74
N SER A 600 38.88 24.99 15.08
CA SER A 600 40.02 24.57 15.90
C SER A 600 40.06 23.06 16.15
N LEU A 601 38.97 22.34 15.86
CA LEU A 601 38.93 20.89 15.95
C LEU A 601 39.44 20.23 14.65
N PRO A 602 40.22 19.13 14.75
CA PRO A 602 40.68 18.42 13.58
C PRO A 602 39.49 17.85 12.78
N PRO A 603 39.60 17.85 11.43
CA PRO A 603 38.54 17.38 10.55
C PRO A 603 38.09 15.97 10.91
N MET A 604 36.79 15.72 10.79
CA MET A 604 36.22 14.42 11.11
C MET A 604 36.92 13.34 10.28
N ARG A 605 37.37 12.26 10.94
CA ARG A 605 38.01 11.15 10.23
C ARG A 605 37.05 10.61 9.19
N LEU A 606 37.55 10.39 7.97
CA LEU A 606 36.75 9.94 6.83
C LEU A 606 35.93 8.68 7.15
N GLU A 607 36.49 7.78 7.96
CA GLU A 607 35.81 6.58 8.44
C GLU A 607 34.54 6.88 9.25
N THR A 608 34.53 7.93 10.07
CA THR A 608 33.34 8.34 10.85
C THR A 608 32.26 8.92 9.93
N VAL A 609 32.67 9.68 8.91
CA VAL A 609 31.76 10.23 7.89
C VAL A 609 31.17 9.10 7.04
N LEU A 610 32.00 8.16 6.60
CA LEU A 610 31.56 6.99 5.83
C LEU A 610 30.65 6.09 6.65
N ARG A 611 30.94 5.89 7.94
CA ARG A 611 30.09 5.12 8.85
C ARG A 611 28.72 5.78 9.03
N PHE A 612 28.65 7.11 9.19
CA PHE A 612 27.37 7.82 9.22
C PHE A 612 26.57 7.65 7.91
N ILE A 613 27.22 7.84 6.75
CA ILE A 613 26.56 7.71 5.44
C ILE A 613 26.04 6.29 5.18
N THR A 614 26.78 5.27 5.63
CA THR A 614 26.43 3.86 5.36
C THR A 614 25.49 3.26 6.39
N THR A 615 25.53 3.71 7.64
CA THR A 615 24.77 3.09 8.74
C THR A 615 23.70 3.99 9.35
N GLY A 616 23.69 5.29 9.04
CA GLY A 616 22.81 6.28 9.67
C GLY A 616 23.11 6.54 11.16
N ALA A 617 24.10 5.88 11.74
CA ALA A 617 24.49 6.08 13.13
C ALA A 617 25.13 7.47 13.30
N MET A 618 24.46 8.33 14.06
CA MET A 618 24.92 9.70 14.32
C MET A 618 26.34 9.68 14.90
N PRO A 619 27.26 10.50 14.37
CA PRO A 619 28.57 10.63 14.97
C PRO A 619 28.42 11.12 16.43
N PRO A 620 29.34 10.73 17.34
CA PRO A 620 29.30 11.25 18.70
C PRO A 620 29.25 12.78 18.66
N GLN A 621 28.31 13.38 19.39
CA GLN A 621 28.04 14.82 19.35
C GLN A 621 29.35 15.62 19.53
N ARG A 622 29.60 16.56 18.61
CA ARG A 622 30.70 17.51 18.65
C ARG A 622 30.16 18.91 18.72
#